data_AF-A0A2K5N0Y8-F1
#
_entry.id   AF-A0A2K5N0Y8-F1
#
_cell.length_a   1.000
_cell.length_b   1.000
_cell.length_c   1.000
_cell.angle_alpha   90.00
_cell.angle_beta   90.00
_cell.angle_gamma   90.00
#
_symmetry.space_group_name_H-M   'P 1'
#
loop_
_entity.id
_entity.type
_entity.pdbx_description
1 polymer ?
#
loop_
_entity_poly.entity_id
_entity_poly.type
_entity_poly.pdbx_seq_one_letter_code
_entity_poly.pdbx_strand_id
1 'polypeptide(L)' 'MAARLGAFLKNVWDKEPVLVASFVIGGLAIIMPTFSPYVKYSIMINEATPYNYPAAEKGHRIELSSHPTQHQSCPGPRRS' A
#
# COMPACT_ATOMS: atom_id res chain seq x y z
N MET A 1 27.61 -8.49 -24.04
CA MET A 1 27.43 -7.97 -22.66
C MET A 1 26.52 -8.87 -21.82
N ALA A 2 25.31 -9.18 -22.28
CA ALA A 2 24.33 -10.01 -21.56
C ALA A 2 24.85 -11.41 -21.15
N ALA A 3 25.57 -12.10 -22.05
CA ALA A 3 26.18 -13.39 -21.73
C ALA A 3 27.21 -13.34 -20.59
N ARG A 4 27.95 -12.22 -20.47
CA ARG A 4 28.92 -12.02 -19.38
C ARG A 4 28.19 -11.82 -18.05
N LEU A 5 27.15 -10.97 -18.02
CA LEU A 5 26.33 -10.73 -16.82
C LEU A 5 25.65 -12.01 -16.33
N GLY A 6 25.10 -12.83 -17.24
CA GLY A 6 24.49 -14.11 -16.89
C GLY A 6 25.50 -15.11 -16.30
N ALA A 7 26.73 -15.13 -16.80
CA ALA A 7 27.80 -15.97 -16.24
C ALA A 7 28.22 -15.50 -14.83
N PHE A 8 28.33 -14.19 -14.61
CA PHE A 8 28.59 -13.64 -13.27
C PHE A 8 27.46 -13.97 -12.28
N LEU A 9 26.21 -13.83 -12.71
CA LEU A 9 25.06 -14.10 -11.85
C LEU A 9 25.01 -15.58 -11.42
N LYS A 10 25.25 -16.51 -12.35
CA LYS A 10 25.37 -17.94 -12.02
C LYS A 10 26.50 -18.20 -11.02
N ASN A 11 27.68 -17.63 -11.24
CA ASN A 11 28.82 -17.81 -10.35
C ASN A 11 28.60 -17.24 -8.94
N VAL A 12 27.93 -16.09 -8.79
CA VAL A 12 27.61 -15.52 -7.46
C VAL A 12 26.46 -16.29 -6.81
N TRP A 13 25.51 -16.81 -7.59
CA TRP A 13 24.46 -17.69 -7.08
C TRP A 13 25.02 -18.97 -6.45
N ASP A 14 26.03 -19.58 -7.07
CA ASP A 14 26.66 -20.79 -6.55
C ASP A 14 27.57 -20.54 -5.33
N LYS A 15 28.22 -19.37 -5.28
CA LYS A 15 29.18 -19.03 -4.20
C LYS A 15 28.54 -18.37 -3.00
N GLU A 16 27.61 -17.45 -3.22
CA GLU A 16 27.03 -16.58 -2.18
C GLU A 16 25.50 -16.47 -2.36
N PRO A 17 24.77 -17.60 -2.31
CA PRO A 17 23.34 -17.62 -2.60
C PRO A 17 22.53 -16.72 -1.66
N VAL A 18 22.96 -16.59 -0.40
CA VAL A 18 22.30 -15.76 0.61
C VAL A 18 22.36 -14.28 0.23
N LEU A 19 23.50 -13.81 -0.31
CA LEU A 19 23.64 -12.42 -0.75
C LEU A 19 22.84 -12.16 -2.03
N VAL A 20 22.79 -13.11 -2.98
CA VAL A 20 21.94 -12.92 -4.16
C VAL A 20 20.46 -12.86 -3.77
N ALA A 21 20.01 -13.75 -2.88
CA ALA A 21 18.64 -13.74 -2.40
C ALA A 21 18.29 -12.43 -1.68
N SER A 22 19.20 -11.88 -0.85
CA SER A 22 18.94 -10.62 -0.14
C SER A 22 18.77 -9.45 -1.10
N PHE A 23 19.61 -9.32 -2.12
CA PHE A 23 19.48 -8.28 -3.14
C PHE A 23 18.21 -8.44 -3.97
N VAL A 24 17.83 -9.67 -4.34
CA VAL A 24 16.60 -9.93 -5.10
C VAL A 24 15.37 -9.59 -4.28
N ILE A 25 15.28 -10.06 -3.03
CA ILE A 25 14.16 -9.79 -2.13
C ILE A 25 14.07 -8.29 -1.81
N GLY A 26 15.19 -7.65 -1.47
CA GLY A 26 15.24 -6.22 -1.21
C GLY A 26 14.85 -5.38 -2.43
N GLY A 27 15.36 -5.73 -3.60
CA GLY A 27 14.99 -5.08 -4.86
C GLY A 27 13.50 -5.22 -5.18
N LEU A 28 12.94 -6.43 -5.02
CA LEU A 28 11.51 -6.68 -5.17
C LEU A 28 10.69 -5.88 -4.16
N ALA A 29 11.10 -5.81 -2.89
CA ALA A 29 10.38 -5.06 -1.86
C ALA A 29 10.30 -3.54 -2.16
N ILE A 30 11.32 -2.97 -2.81
CA ILE A 30 11.32 -1.55 -3.22
C ILE A 30 10.44 -1.33 -4.46
N ILE A 31 10.51 -2.24 -5.42
CA ILE A 31 9.85 -2.07 -6.73
C ILE A 31 8.36 -2.43 -6.65
N MET A 32 8.02 -3.51 -5.95
CA MET A 32 6.67 -4.09 -5.93
C MET A 32 5.56 -3.13 -5.46
N PRO A 33 5.76 -2.24 -4.46
CA PRO A 33 4.74 -1.28 -4.06
C PRO A 33 4.29 -0.34 -5.18
N THR A 34 5.18 0.01 -6.11
CA THR A 34 4.87 0.92 -7.23
C THR A 34 4.01 0.26 -8.30
N PHE A 35 4.14 -1.07 -8.46
CA PHE A 35 3.38 -1.85 -9.44
C PHE A 35 2.08 -2.43 -8.87
N SER A 36 1.94 -2.49 -7.54
CA SER A 36 0.79 -3.12 -6.92
C SER A 36 -0.39 -2.15 -6.78
N PRO A 37 -1.55 -2.43 -7.42
CA PRO A 37 -2.75 -1.63 -7.23
C PRO A 37 -3.30 -1.74 -5.79
N TYR A 38 -2.80 -2.70 -5.00
CA TYR A 38 -3.31 -2.99 -3.67
C TYR A 38 -2.75 -2.09 -2.56
N VAL A 39 -1.62 -1.41 -2.80
CA VAL A 39 -1.04 -0.49 -1.81
C VAL A 39 -1.99 0.66 -1.47
N LYS A 40 -2.86 1.05 -2.42
CA LYS A 40 -3.90 2.04 -2.15
C LYS A 40 -4.88 1.59 -1.05
N TYR A 41 -5.28 0.32 -1.07
CA TYR A 41 -6.24 -0.18 -0.10
C TYR A 41 -5.64 -0.30 1.30
N SER A 42 -4.35 -0.64 1.44
CA SER A 42 -3.71 -0.67 2.76
C SER A 42 -3.69 0.72 3.42
N ILE A 43 -3.46 1.79 2.64
CA ILE A 43 -3.54 3.18 3.11
C ILE A 43 -4.97 3.50 3.55
N MET A 44 -5.96 3.20 2.69
CA MET A 44 -7.37 3.47 2.99
C MET A 44 -7.84 2.75 4.26
N ILE A 45 -7.40 1.51 4.49
CA ILE A 45 -7.73 0.76 5.71
C ILE A 45 -7.15 1.46 6.94
N ASN A 46 -5.89 1.89 6.87
CA ASN A 46 -5.22 2.56 7.98
C ASN A 46 -5.85 3.94 8.31
N GLU A 47 -6.36 4.65 7.30
CA GLU A 47 -7.12 5.90 7.50
C GLU A 47 -8.53 5.66 8.05
N ALA A 48 -9.18 4.58 7.63
CA ALA A 48 -10.54 4.25 8.05
C ALA A 48 -10.61 3.67 9.48
N THR A 49 -9.49 3.25 10.07
CA THR A 49 -9.43 2.73 11.45
C THR A 49 -9.30 3.88 12.47
N PRO A 50 -10.35 4.18 13.26
CA PRO A 50 -10.30 5.27 14.22
C PRO A 50 -9.55 4.85 15.49
N TYR A 51 -8.31 5.28 15.64
CA TYR A 51 -7.52 5.05 16.86
C TYR A 51 -7.77 6.08 17.96
N ASN A 52 -8.12 7.31 17.57
CA ASN A 52 -8.46 8.39 18.49
C ASN A 52 -9.98 8.53 18.59
N TYR A 53 -10.48 8.87 19.78
CA TYR A 53 -11.89 9.20 19.95
C TYR A 53 -12.21 10.41 19.07
N PRO A 54 -13.18 10.31 18.14
CA PRO A 54 -13.52 11.43 17.27
C PRO A 54 -14.07 12.55 18.16
N ALA A 55 -13.29 13.62 18.34
CA ALA A 55 -13.77 14.82 18.99
C ALA A 55 -14.93 15.38 18.15
N ALA A 56 -16.05 15.70 18.79
CA ALA A 56 -17.15 16.40 18.13
C ALA A 56 -16.70 17.83 17.79
N GLU A 57 -16.05 18.01 16.64
CA GLU A 57 -15.64 19.33 16.17
C GLU A 57 -16.87 20.19 15.88
N LYS A 58 -17.19 21.10 16.82
CA LYS A 58 -18.20 22.14 16.62
C LYS A 58 -17.86 22.95 15.37
N GLY A 59 -18.59 22.67 14.30
CA GLY A 59 -18.91 23.63 13.26
C GLY A 59 -17.88 23.74 12.13
N HIS A 60 -17.79 22.73 11.28
CA HIS A 60 -18.10 22.87 9.84
C HIS A 60 -18.12 21.47 9.22
N ARG A 61 -19.32 21.05 8.79
CA ARG A 61 -19.59 19.77 8.11
C ARG A 61 -19.38 18.51 8.95
N ILE A 62 -19.91 18.54 10.17
CA ILE A 62 -20.39 17.34 10.84
C ILE A 62 -21.63 16.85 10.06
N GLU A 63 -21.39 16.03 9.04
CA GLU A 63 -22.36 15.04 8.60
C GLU A 63 -22.25 13.87 9.60
N LEU A 64 -22.58 14.13 10.88
CA LEU A 64 -22.89 13.09 11.84
C LEU A 64 -24.16 12.43 11.30
N SER A 65 -23.98 11.42 10.45
CA SER A 65 -24.96 10.34 10.31
C SER A 65 -24.96 9.58 11.63
N SER A 66 -25.60 10.16 12.64
CA SER A 66 -25.84 9.54 13.93
C SER A 66 -26.80 8.38 13.71
N HIS A 67 -26.25 7.24 13.32
CA HIS A 67 -26.79 5.88 13.27
C HIS A 67 -26.43 5.18 11.95
N PRO A 68 -26.09 3.88 11.99
CA PRO A 68 -25.80 3.06 10.79
C PRO A 68 -27.00 2.93 9.82
N THR A 69 -28.16 3.48 10.16
CA THR A 69 -29.41 3.38 9.38
C THR A 69 -29.87 4.72 8.79
N GLN A 70 -29.09 5.79 8.85
CA GLN A 70 -29.45 6.99 8.08
C GLN A 70 -29.00 6.81 6.63
N HIS A 71 -29.93 6.32 5.81
CA HIS A 71 -29.77 6.20 4.36
C HIS A 71 -29.66 7.62 3.78
N GLN A 72 -28.44 8.13 3.63
CA GLN A 72 -28.17 9.41 2.97
C GLN A 72 -28.47 9.25 1.47
N SER A 73 -29.73 9.47 1.09
CA SER A 73 -30.10 9.79 -0.30
C SER A 73 -29.60 11.19 -0.63
N CYS A 74 -28.31 11.31 -0.92
CA CYS A 74 -27.68 12.42 -1.63
C CYS A 74 -26.35 11.92 -2.22
N PRO A 75 -26.01 12.25 -3.49
CA PRO A 75 -24.89 11.63 -4.16
C PRO A 75 -23.58 12.20 -3.59
N GLY A 76 -22.98 11.47 -2.64
CA GLY A 76 -21.58 11.65 -2.25
C GLY A 76 -20.64 11.38 -3.43
N PRO A 77 -19.42 11.95 -3.42
CA PRO A 77 -18.63 12.15 -4.63
C PRO A 77 -18.23 10.82 -5.26
N ARG A 78 -18.92 10.43 -6.34
CA ARG A 78 -18.35 9.54 -7.33
C ARG A 78 -17.18 10.28 -7.98
N ARG A 79 -15.97 10.11 -7.42
CA ARG A 79 -14.74 10.42 -8.14
C ARG A 79 -14.63 9.42 -9.28
N SER A 80 -14.74 9.97 -10.50
CA SER A 80 -14.30 9.37 -11.76
C SER A 80 -12.86 8.90 -11.68
#